data_AF-A0A967Z707-F1
#
_entry.id   AF-A0A967Z707-F1
#
_cell.length_a   1.000
_cell.length_b   1.000
_cell.length_c   1.000
_cell.angle_alpha   90.00
_cell.angle_beta   90.00
_cell.angle_gamma   90.00
#
_symmetry.space_group_name_H-M   'P 1'
#
loop_
_entity.id
_entity.type
_entity.pdbx_description
1 polymer ?
#
loop_
_entity_poly.entity_id
_entity_poly.type
_entity_poly.pdbx_seq_one_letter_code
_entity_poly.pdbx_strand_id
1 'polypeptide(L)' 'YRPADLASPSQDVETYLNELNEALLSQIQSGGEAYVSNAVLEGRMLLRSCVVNFRTSADDIDSLP' A
#
# COMPACT_ATOMS: atom_id res chain seq x y z
N TYR A 1 -2.67 5.07 -6.76
CA TYR A 1 -1.84 6.29 -6.85
C TYR A 1 -0.57 5.95 -7.62
N ARG A 2 -0.05 6.85 -8.46
CA ARG A 2 1.24 6.69 -9.15
C ARG A 2 2.05 7.98 -8.92
N PRO A 3 3.31 7.90 -8.48
CA PRO A 3 4.17 9.07 -8.37
C PRO A 3 4.30 9.81 -9.71
N ALA A 4 4.32 11.15 -9.68
CA ALA A 4 4.30 11.99 -10.87
C ALA A 4 5.63 12.00 -11.64
N ASP A 5 6.72 11.66 -10.96
CA ASP A 5 8.08 11.51 -11.48
C ASP A 5 8.31 10.15 -12.16
N LEU A 6 7.37 9.21 -12.01
CA LEU A 6 7.44 7.91 -12.66
C LEU A 6 7.07 8.03 -14.15
N ALA A 7 7.84 7.33 -15.00
CA ALA A 7 7.64 7.31 -16.44
C ALA A 7 6.21 6.85 -16.84
N SER A 8 5.86 7.10 -18.11
CA SER A 8 4.59 6.63 -18.69
C SER A 8 4.38 5.13 -18.43
N PRO A 9 3.11 4.67 -18.31
CA PRO A 9 2.80 3.28 -18.02
C PRO A 9 3.53 2.33 -18.98
N SER A 10 4.34 1.43 -18.41
CA SER A 10 5.05 0.37 -19.11
C SER A 10 5.07 -0.87 -18.22
N GLN A 11 5.36 -2.03 -18.80
CA GLN A 11 5.44 -3.28 -18.04
C GLN A 11 6.50 -3.20 -16.91
N ASP A 12 7.62 -2.53 -17.17
CA ASP A 12 8.69 -2.35 -16.19
C ASP A 12 8.24 -1.46 -15.03
N VAL A 13 7.49 -0.39 -15.34
CA VAL A 13 6.90 0.50 -14.34
C VAL A 13 5.90 -0.24 -13.46
N GLU A 14 5.06 -1.10 -14.04
CA GLU A 14 4.09 -1.90 -13.27
C GLU A 14 4.77 -2.94 -12.38
N THR A 15 5.82 -3.60 -12.90
CA THR A 15 6.62 -4.55 -12.12
C THR A 15 7.26 -3.86 -10.92
N TYR A 16 7.89 -2.70 -11.16
CA TYR A 16 8.48 -1.90 -10.10
C TYR A 16 7.44 -1.46 -9.05
N LEU A 17 6.27 -0.99 -9.47
CA LEU A 17 5.21 -0.58 -8.53
C LEU A 17 4.69 -1.75 -7.70
N ASN A 18 4.60 -2.95 -8.27
CA ASN A 18 4.22 -4.14 -7.55
C ASN A 18 5.25 -4.52 -6.48
N GLU A 19 6.53 -4.57 -6.85
CA GLU A 19 7.63 -4.84 -5.91
C GLU A 19 7.72 -3.79 -4.80
N LEU A 20 7.52 -2.52 -5.14
CA LEU A 20 7.47 -1.43 -4.17
C LEU A 20 6.32 -1.61 -3.18
N ASN A 21 5.11 -1.95 -3.67
CA ASN A 21 3.95 -2.17 -2.80
C ASN A 21 4.15 -3.40 -1.90
N GLU A 22 4.81 -4.47 -2.37
CA GLU A 22 5.19 -5.61 -1.54
C GLU A 22 6.17 -5.24 -0.44
N ALA A 23 7.21 -4.46 -0.77
CA ALA A 23 8.20 -3.99 0.19
C ALA A 23 7.56 -3.10 1.28
N LEU A 24 6.70 -2.16 0.87
CA LEU A 24 5.96 -1.28 1.78
C LEU A 24 5.02 -2.08 2.70
N LEU A 25 4.29 -3.06 2.16
CA LEU A 25 3.43 -3.94 2.96
C LEU A 25 4.23 -4.63 4.07
N SER A 26 5.36 -5.23 3.70
CA SER A 26 6.25 -5.92 4.64
C SER A 26 6.80 -4.98 5.71
N GLN A 27 7.20 -3.77 5.32
CA GLN A 27 7.70 -2.76 6.25
C GLN A 27 6.62 -2.30 7.23
N ILE A 28 5.41 -1.99 6.76
CA ILE A 28 4.30 -1.57 7.62
C ILE A 28 3.95 -2.67 8.62
N GLN A 29 3.78 -3.91 8.16
CA GLN A 29 3.39 -5.03 9.01
C GLN A 29 4.48 -5.40 10.03
N SER A 30 5.76 -5.26 9.69
CA SER A 30 6.86 -5.50 10.63
C SER A 30 7.09 -4.36 11.62
N GLY A 31 6.64 -3.15 11.30
CA GLY A 31 6.73 -1.98 12.18
C GLY A 31 5.79 -2.03 13.40
N GLY A 32 4.70 -2.79 13.33
CA GLY A 32 3.79 -3.01 14.46
C GLY A 32 2.77 -1.89 14.73
N GLU A 33 2.97 -0.71 14.14
CA GLU A 33 2.07 0.45 14.28
C GLU A 33 0.75 0.28 13.50
N ALA A 34 0.80 -0.42 12.37
CA ALA A 34 -0.37 -0.68 11.54
C ALA A 34 -0.30 -2.05 10.87
N TYR A 35 -1.49 -2.62 10.60
CA TYR A 35 -1.62 -3.84 9.84
C TYR A 35 -2.56 -3.61 8.65
N VAL A 36 -1.99 -3.41 7.47
CA VAL A 36 -2.74 -3.31 6.21
C VAL A 36 -2.67 -4.64 5.46
N SER A 37 -3.70 -4.91 4.66
CA SER A 37 -3.75 -6.07 3.76
C SER A 37 -3.33 -5.66 2.35
N ASN A 38 -3.22 -6.62 1.44
CA ASN A 38 -3.09 -6.35 0.02
C ASN A 38 -4.31 -6.84 -0.77
N ALA A 39 -4.41 -6.39 -2.02
CA ALA A 39 -5.28 -6.96 -3.03
C ALA A 39 -4.54 -6.97 -4.38
N VAL A 40 -4.84 -7.96 -5.22
CA VAL A 40 -4.36 -7.98 -6.61
C VAL A 40 -5.54 -7.73 -7.53
N LEU A 41 -5.49 -6.61 -8.25
CA LEU A 41 -6.52 -6.21 -9.23
C LEU A 41 -5.84 -5.98 -10.57
N GLU A 42 -6.31 -6.67 -11.62
CA GLU A 42 -5.75 -6.53 -12.97
C GLU A 42 -4.22 -6.73 -13.02
N GLY A 43 -3.69 -7.65 -12.20
CA GLY A 43 -2.25 -7.92 -12.11
C GLY A 43 -1.44 -6.88 -11.33
N ARG A 44 -2.09 -5.89 -10.72
CA ARG A 44 -1.46 -4.86 -9.88
C ARG A 44 -1.61 -5.22 -8.41
N MET A 45 -0.50 -5.23 -7.69
CA MET A 45 -0.45 -5.37 -6.25
C MET A 45 -0.78 -4.03 -5.61
N LEU A 46 -1.80 -4.00 -4.75
CA LEU A 46 -2.30 -2.79 -4.10
C LEU A 46 -2.31 -2.96 -2.59
N LEU A 47 -1.98 -1.91 -1.87
CA LEU A 47 -2.20 -1.83 -0.43
C LEU A 47 -3.69 -1.55 -0.15
N ARG A 48 -4.25 -2.24 0.83
CA ARG A 48 -5.65 -2.14 1.25
C ARG A 48 -5.75 -2.00 2.75
N SER A 49 -6.09 -0.79 3.17
CA SER A 49 -6.49 -0.48 4.55
C SER A 49 -7.98 -0.81 4.74
N CYS A 50 -8.29 -1.66 5.71
CA CYS A 50 -9.65 -2.03 6.07
C CYS A 50 -9.96 -1.56 7.48
N VAL A 51 -10.80 -0.54 7.61
CA VAL A 51 -11.22 0.01 8.91
C VAL A 51 -12.34 -0.85 9.49
N VAL A 52 -11.95 -1.86 10.26
CA VAL A 52 -12.90 -2.83 10.87
C VAL A 52 -12.89 -2.81 12.40
N ASN A 53 -11.85 -2.22 13.00
CA ASN A 53 -11.77 -2.09 14.45
C ASN A 53 -12.60 -0.88 14.90
N PHE A 54 -13.61 -1.10 15.74
CA PHE A 54 -14.50 -0.03 16.24
C PHE A 54 -13.79 1.01 17.12
N ARG A 55 -12.54 0.73 17.54
CA ARG A 55 -11.70 1.68 18.27
C ARG A 55 -10.90 2.61 17.35
N THR A 56 -10.86 2.35 16.04
CA THR A 56 -10.14 3.19 15.09
C THR A 56 -10.79 4.58 15.00
N SER A 57 -9.94 5.59 15.13
CA SER A 57 -10.25 7.01 15.05
C SER A 57 -9.69 7.63 13.76
N ALA A 58 -10.00 8.91 13.51
CA ALA A 58 -9.41 9.64 12.38
C ALA A 58 -7.89 9.81 12.54
N ASP A 59 -7.43 10.09 13.76
CA ASP A 59 -6.01 10.25 14.07
C ASP A 59 -5.21 8.99 13.74
N ASP A 60 -5.76 7.79 13.98
CA ASP A 60 -5.13 6.53 13.59
C ASP A 60 -4.96 6.41 12.06
N ILE A 61 -5.92 6.91 11.28
CA ILE A 61 -5.86 6.89 9.81
C ILE A 61 -4.86 7.91 9.29
N ASP A 62 -4.85 9.12 9.84
CA ASP A 62 -3.94 10.19 9.45
C ASP A 62 -2.48 9.86 9.82
N SER A 63 -2.26 8.95 10.78
CA SER A 63 -0.94 8.43 11.15
C SER A 63 -0.37 7.38 10.19
N LEU A 64 -1.19 6.86 9.26
CA LEU A 64 -0.72 5.88 8.28
C LEU A 64 0.26 6.54 7.28
N PRO A 65 1.34 5.85 6.91
CA PRO A 65 2.34 6.37 5.98
C PRO A 65 1.84 6.47 4.53
#